data_AF-A0A1Q7BA16-F1
#
_entry.id   AF-A0A1Q7BA16-F1
#
_cell.length_a   1.000
_cell.length_b   1.000
_cell.length_c   1.000
_cell.angle_alpha   90.00
_cell.angle_beta   90.00
_cell.angle_gamma   90.00
#
_symmetry.space_group_name_H-M   'P 1'
#
loop_
_entity.id
_entity.type
_entity.pdbx_description
1 polymer ?
#
loop_
_entity_poly.entity_id
_entity_poly.type
_entity_poly.pdbx_seq_one_letter_code
_entity_poly.pdbx_strand_id
1 'polypeptide(L)' 'MRSTTAGPEFTAWTEALFKRIGPYPAGFLTDTPKQGTRMLGCQCSVCGYRVRVSRKWLAAAGPPICPTDRIAMKEAA' A
#
# COMPACT_ATOMS: atom_id res chain seq x y z
N MET A 1 -18.93 -7.63 25.15
CA MET A 1 -17.55 -8.10 25.39
C MET A 1 -17.13 -7.63 26.77
N ARG A 2 -16.83 -8.56 27.70
CA ARG A 2 -16.30 -8.22 29.03
C ARG A 2 -14.79 -8.15 28.90
N SER A 3 -14.21 -6.95 28.94
CA SER A 3 -12.76 -6.77 28.85
C SER A 3 -12.11 -7.39 30.09
N THR A 4 -11.36 -8.47 29.90
CA THR A 4 -10.56 -9.06 30.97
C THR A 4 -9.25 -8.30 31.01
N THR A 5 -9.11 -7.34 31.92
CA THR A 5 -7.85 -6.63 32.13
C THR A 5 -6.79 -7.63 32.58
N ALA A 6 -5.60 -7.58 31.95
CA ALA A 6 -4.49 -8.44 32.33
C ALA A 6 -4.10 -8.21 33.80
N GLY A 7 -4.10 -9.28 34.60
CA GLY A 7 -3.61 -9.26 35.96
C GLY A 7 -2.07 -9.21 36.03
N PRO A 8 -1.49 -8.84 37.18
CA PRO A 8 -0.04 -8.65 37.34
C PRO A 8 0.78 -9.92 37.06
N GLU A 9 0.26 -11.10 37.41
CA GLU A 9 0.92 -12.39 37.14
C GLU A 9 1.04 -12.67 35.63
N PHE A 10 0.00 -12.32 34.86
CA PHE A 10 0.00 -12.49 33.41
C PHE A 10 1.01 -11.56 32.74
N THR A 11 1.11 -10.31 33.22
CA THR A 11 2.10 -9.35 32.72
C THR A 11 3.53 -9.83 32.98
N ALA A 12 3.82 -10.31 34.18
CA ALA A 12 5.15 -10.84 34.51
C ALA A 12 5.53 -12.06 33.64
N TRP A 13 4.57 -12.97 33.41
CA TRP A 13 4.77 -14.14 32.54
C TRP A 13 5.00 -13.74 31.07
N THR A 14 4.21 -12.81 30.53
CA THR A 14 4.33 -12.36 29.14
C THR A 14 5.64 -11.62 28.88
N GLU A 15 6.12 -10.78 29.81
CA GLU A 15 7.41 -10.09 29.66
C GLU A 15 8.59 -11.06 29.58
N ALA A 16 8.60 -12.09 30.43
CA ALA A 16 9.62 -13.14 30.37
C ALA A 16 9.58 -13.90 29.04
N LEU A 17 8.37 -14.15 28.52
CA LEU A 17 8.17 -14.80 27.24
C LEU A 17 8.67 -13.94 26.06
N PHE A 18 8.33 -12.65 26.03
CA PHE A 18 8.77 -11.73 24.97
C PHE A 18 10.29 -11.59 24.90
N LYS A 19 10.97 -11.56 26.06
CA LYS A 19 12.45 -11.56 26.11
C LYS A 19 13.06 -12.82 25.47
N ARG A 20 12.38 -13.97 25.56
CA ARG A 20 12.86 -15.24 25.01
C ARG A 20 12.64 -15.37 23.51
N ILE A 21 11.48 -14.95 23.01
CA ILE A 21 11.10 -15.13 21.59
C ILE A 21 11.73 -14.06 20.70
N GLY A 22 11.97 -12.86 21.25
CA GLY A 22 12.50 -11.74 20.50
C GLY A 22 11.43 -11.05 19.63
N PRO A 23 11.84 -10.05 18.84
CA PRO A 23 10.90 -9.28 18.01
C PRO A 23 10.28 -10.17 16.92
N TYR A 24 8.98 -9.97 16.68
CA TYR A 24 8.28 -10.67 15.61
C TYR A 24 8.85 -10.29 14.23
N PRO A 25 9.22 -11.26 13.37
CA PRO A 25 9.99 -10.98 12.16
C PRO A 25 9.20 -10.31 11.04
N ALA A 26 7.88 -10.45 11.01
CA ALA A 26 7.04 -9.76 10.04
C ALA A 26 6.59 -8.41 10.63
N GLY A 27 6.61 -7.36 9.81
CA GLY A 27 6.21 -6.02 10.23
C GLY A 27 4.82 -5.99 10.87
N PHE A 28 4.57 -5.01 11.73
CA PHE A 28 3.29 -4.82 12.40
C PHE A 28 2.14 -4.82 11.39
N LEU A 29 1.02 -5.46 11.74
CA LEU A 29 -0.24 -5.21 11.04
C LEU A 29 -0.58 -3.73 11.27
N THR A 30 -0.44 -2.92 10.23
CA THR A 30 -1.02 -1.59 10.22
C THR A 30 -2.43 -1.68 9.64
N ASP A 31 -3.38 -0.94 10.20
CA ASP A 31 -4.75 -0.84 9.66
C ASP A 31 -4.81 -0.14 8.29
N THR A 32 -3.65 0.18 7.71
CA THR A 32 -3.58 0.73 6.37
C THR A 32 -3.84 -0.40 5.37
N PRO A 33 -4.91 -0.35 4.57
CA PRO A 33 -5.17 -1.37 3.58
C PRO A 33 -3.98 -1.43 2.62
N LYS A 34 -3.31 -2.57 2.57
CA LYS A 34 -2.23 -2.82 1.62
C LYS A 34 -2.79 -2.61 0.22
N GLN A 35 -2.30 -1.57 -0.47
CA GLN A 35 -2.73 -1.27 -1.83
C GLN A 35 -2.31 -2.44 -2.75
N GLY A 36 -3.27 -3.33 -3.03
CA GLY A 36 -3.02 -4.59 -3.76
C GLY A 36 -2.75 -4.38 -5.25
N THR A 37 -3.25 -3.27 -5.82
CA THR A 37 -3.13 -2.98 -7.25
C THR A 37 -2.20 -1.81 -7.46
N ARG A 38 -0.89 -2.10 -7.64
CA ARG A 38 0.17 -1.13 -7.97
C ARG A 38 -0.04 -0.48 -9.35
N MET A 39 -1.13 0.25 -9.52
CA MET A 39 -1.39 1.04 -10.72
C MET A 39 -0.49 2.28 -10.70
N LEU A 40 0.13 2.54 -11.83
CA LEU A 40 0.96 3.72 -12.07
C LEU A 40 0.06 4.87 -12.53
N GLY A 41 0.40 6.09 -12.13
CA GLY A 41 -0.28 7.29 -12.62
C GLY A 41 0.25 7.66 -14.00
N CYS A 42 -0.64 8.05 -14.90
CA CYS A 42 -0.29 8.77 -16.12
C CYS A 42 -1.05 10.09 -16.12
N GLN A 43 -0.42 11.17 -16.60
CA GLN A 43 -1.01 12.49 -16.69
C GLN A 43 -0.78 13.12 -18.08
N CYS A 44 -1.82 13.77 -18.59
CA CYS A 44 -1.73 14.60 -19.79
C CYS A 44 -0.99 15.90 -19.45
N SER A 45 -0.02 16.30 -20.27
CA SER A 45 0.74 17.54 -20.06
C SER A 45 -0.01 18.82 -20.42
N VAL A 46 -1.18 18.71 -21.06
CA VAL A 46 -1.97 19.87 -21.54
C VAL A 46 -3.19 20.08 -20.64
N CYS A 47 -4.18 19.19 -20.67
CA CYS A 47 -5.37 19.34 -19.83
C CYS A 47 -5.21 18.84 -18.38
N GLY A 48 -4.10 18.18 -18.04
CA GLY A 48 -3.89 17.65 -16.70
C GLY A 48 -4.68 16.38 -16.37
N TYR A 49 -5.44 15.81 -17.31
CA TYR A 49 -6.20 14.56 -17.14
C TYR A 49 -5.30 13.43 -16.62
N ARG A 50 -5.75 12.71 -15.58
CA ARG A 50 -4.96 11.68 -14.89
C ARG A 50 -5.66 10.33 -14.93
N VAL A 51 -4.96 9.30 -15.39
CA VAL A 51 -5.44 7.91 -15.48
C VAL A 51 -4.53 7.01 -14.66
N ARG A 52 -5.08 5.93 -14.11
CA ARG A 52 -4.33 4.87 -13.44
C ARG A 52 -4.26 3.68 -14.38
N VAL A 53 -3.06 3.20 -14.66
CA VAL A 53 -2.81 2.06 -15.56
C VAL A 53 -1.90 1.04 -14.90
N SER A 54 -2.01 -0.23 -15.27
CA SER A 54 -1.09 -1.26 -14.75
C SER A 54 0.25 -1.20 -15.49
N ARG A 55 1.34 -1.59 -14.80
CA ARG A 55 2.67 -1.70 -15.40
C ARG A 55 2.69 -2.60 -16.64
N LYS A 56 1.87 -3.66 -16.64
CA LYS A 56 1.72 -4.58 -17.79
C LYS A 56 1.32 -3.84 -19.06
N TRP A 57 0.32 -2.96 -18.96
CA TRP A 57 -0.19 -2.23 -20.14
C TRP A 57 0.76 -1.15 -20.60
N LEU A 58 1.42 -0.45 -19.69
CA LEU A 58 2.47 0.50 -20.06
C LEU A 58 3.63 -0.18 -20.80
N ALA A 59 4.04 -1.37 -20.37
CA ALA A 59 5.09 -2.13 -21.06
C ALA A 59 4.64 -2.70 -22.41
N ALA A 60 3.38 -3.13 -22.53
CA ALA A 60 2.88 -3.80 -23.73
C ALA A 60 2.38 -2.84 -24.82
N ALA A 61 1.72 -1.75 -24.44
CA ALA A 61 1.02 -0.83 -25.34
C ALA A 61 1.48 0.63 -25.21
N GLY A 62 2.35 0.94 -24.24
CA GLY A 62 2.78 2.31 -23.96
C GLY A 62 1.74 3.13 -23.17
N PRO A 63 2.02 4.43 -22.98
CA PRO A 63 1.10 5.33 -22.27
C PRO A 63 -0.24 5.52 -23.01
N PRO A 64 -1.35 5.64 -22.28
CA PRO A 64 -2.65 5.90 -22.90
C PRO A 64 -2.69 7.26 -23.61
N ILE A 65 -3.59 7.38 -24.58
CA ILE A 65 -3.86 8.63 -25.28
C ILE A 65 -4.91 9.43 -24.48
N CYS A 66 -4.69 10.73 -24.32
CA CYS A 66 -5.65 11.62 -23.68
C CYS A 66 -6.95 11.72 -24.51
N PRO A 67 -8.14 11.56 -23.91
CA PRO A 67 -9.41 11.66 -24.65
C PRO A 67 -9.70 13.08 -25.15
N THR A 68 -9.18 14.10 -24.46
CA THR A 68 -9.39 15.53 -24.80
C THR A 68 -8.38 15.99 -25.85
N ASP A 69 -7.09 15.92 -25.54
CA ASP A 69 -6.02 16.50 -26.37
C ASP A 69 -5.47 15.51 -27.42
N ARG A 70 -5.88 14.23 -27.36
CA ARG A 70 -5.42 13.15 -28.27
C ARG A 70 -3.91 12.96 -28.36
N ILE A 71 -3.17 13.36 -27.32
CA ILE A 71 -1.73 13.15 -27.18
C ILE A 71 -1.42 11.98 -26.25
N ALA A 72 -0.24 11.37 -26.41
CA ALA A 72 0.26 10.36 -25.49
C ALA A 72 0.53 10.97 -24.10
N MET A 73 -0.03 10.34 -23.07
CA MET A 73 0.16 10.78 -21.69
C MET A 73 1.58 10.45 -21.18
N LYS A 74 2.02 11.12 -20.13
CA LYS A 74 3.32 10.84 -19.48
C LYS A 74 3.11 10.13 -18.15
N GLU A 75 4.05 9.30 -17.72
CA GLU A 75 4.01 8.72 -16.38
C GLU A 75 4.11 9.83 -15.32
N ALA A 76 3.14 9.86 -14.41
CA ALA A 76 3.16 10.75 -13.26
C ALA A 76 3.86 10.02 -12.12
N ALA A 77 4.97 10.61 -11.65
CA ALA A 77 5.73 10.14 -10.51
C ALA A 77 4.88 10.07 -9.23
#